data_AF-A0A8H5C2P3-F1
#
_entry.id   AF-A0A8H5C2P3-F1
#
_cell.length_a   1.000
_cell.length_b   1.000
_cell.length_c   1.000
_cell.angle_alpha   90.00
_cell.angle_beta   90.00
_cell.angle_gamma   90.00
#
_symmetry.space_group_name_H-M   'P 1'
#
loop_
_entity.id
_entity.type
_entity.pdbx_description
1 polymer ?
#
loop_
_entity_poly.entity_id
_entity_poly.type
_entity_poly.pdbx_seq_one_letter_code
_entity_poly.pdbx_strand_id
1 'polypeptide(L)'
;MGTIVMPFDQTFANPKLIGEFLTVELKNQRGQSSKATLNLNTVLGNVNGKFKWGGRDFMSTARDVSLNGSILSANLNQGNRVVSDKIDLGLYLKNNNGKLVNTGSSAADAGIPSPTDAPPPAYPKNSRSAAYRSYKSTKLSQESRSSTYFMYTVAADKLRLQGSILHAECLKLDGTYVPQTLDLDEYIGVVNGRLVWGRPKFRAICQNIRLEGYILHADCRDESETTISSSLDLSRYLQCYDGVLGVKMTVNDAELTSFLSEARWMKLRVVTEPDASVHCRVYYRARPAEMNELFAESVGDDIKAELEDKVKAEMNRIVTDSMTAELRAQLLERVEEAFAIAKKTVVDTCNEMIDAAVNKVTISCTESIVGPLGDQLANQCNVAIMNAVEEVTSTAIAHYQERVEILMEREMMVAATRRARTEAALLAMYKELAIGGVWGRDD
;
A
#
# COMPACT_ATOMS: atom_id res chain seq x y z
N MET A 1 -30.50 -14.36 -24.40
CA MET A 1 -30.31 -13.29 -25.41
C MET A 1 -28.95 -12.66 -25.17
N GLY A 2 -28.19 -12.33 -26.23
CA GLY A 2 -26.89 -11.67 -26.08
C GLY A 2 -27.05 -10.17 -25.81
N THR A 3 -26.33 -9.65 -24.81
CA THR A 3 -26.35 -8.21 -24.47
C THR A 3 -25.54 -7.44 -25.51
N ILE A 4 -26.20 -6.60 -26.32
CA ILE A 4 -25.51 -5.74 -27.29
C ILE A 4 -24.79 -4.62 -26.53
N VAL A 5 -23.48 -4.78 -26.35
CA VAL A 5 -22.59 -3.77 -25.75
C VAL A 5 -22.03 -2.90 -26.88
N MET A 6 -22.49 -1.66 -26.97
CA MET A 6 -21.99 -0.69 -27.94
C MET A 6 -20.76 0.07 -27.40
N PRO A 7 -19.83 0.53 -28.27
CA PRO A 7 -18.75 1.41 -27.86
C PRO A 7 -19.29 2.74 -27.32
N PHE A 8 -18.56 3.32 -26.38
CA PHE A 8 -18.92 4.54 -25.66
C PHE A 8 -19.07 5.74 -26.62
N ASP A 9 -18.10 5.91 -27.51
CA ASP A 9 -17.86 7.11 -28.34
C ASP A 9 -18.97 7.40 -29.36
N GLN A 10 -19.88 6.45 -29.57
CA GLN A 10 -21.03 6.58 -30.48
C GLN A 10 -22.38 6.65 -29.74
N THR A 11 -22.40 6.58 -28.40
CA THR A 11 -23.65 6.39 -27.63
C THR A 11 -23.84 7.31 -26.43
N PHE A 12 -22.87 8.17 -26.09
CA PHE A 12 -23.06 9.28 -25.16
C PHE A 12 -23.34 10.61 -25.88
N ALA A 13 -24.10 11.48 -25.23
CA ALA A 13 -24.20 12.90 -25.55
C ALA A 13 -23.87 13.75 -24.31
N ASN A 14 -23.48 15.00 -24.55
CA ASN A 14 -23.28 16.04 -23.52
C ASN A 14 -22.43 15.60 -22.31
N PRO A 15 -21.22 15.04 -22.49
CA PRO A 15 -20.35 14.64 -21.38
C PRO A 15 -19.96 15.86 -20.54
N LYS A 16 -20.20 15.81 -19.24
CA LYS A 16 -19.91 16.88 -18.28
C LYS A 16 -19.27 16.29 -17.03
N LEU A 17 -18.13 16.86 -16.63
CA LEU A 17 -17.49 16.57 -15.36
C LEU A 17 -17.98 17.59 -14.33
N ILE A 18 -18.52 17.12 -13.19
CA ILE A 18 -18.98 17.95 -12.08
C ILE A 18 -18.35 17.40 -10.81
N GLY A 19 -17.28 18.05 -10.33
CA GLY A 19 -16.39 17.45 -9.34
C GLY A 19 -15.79 16.15 -9.88
N GLU A 20 -15.77 15.11 -9.05
CA GLU A 20 -15.36 13.76 -9.41
C GLU A 20 -16.37 12.97 -10.25
N PHE A 21 -17.57 13.51 -10.48
CA PHE A 21 -18.67 12.81 -11.15
C PHE A 21 -18.72 13.11 -12.65
N LEU A 22 -18.42 12.10 -13.46
CA LEU A 22 -18.75 12.10 -14.89
C LEU A 22 -20.26 11.95 -15.05
N THR A 23 -20.89 12.87 -15.78
CA THR A 23 -22.30 12.85 -16.15
C THR A 23 -22.42 12.80 -17.67
N VAL A 24 -23.24 11.89 -18.18
CA VAL A 24 -23.47 11.65 -19.62
C VAL A 24 -24.94 11.35 -19.90
N GLU A 25 -25.42 11.72 -21.08
CA GLU A 25 -26.72 11.29 -21.60
C GLU A 25 -26.53 10.04 -22.47
N LEU A 26 -27.05 8.89 -22.03
CA LEU A 26 -26.89 7.60 -22.71
C LEU A 26 -28.22 7.15 -23.32
N LYS A 27 -28.21 6.66 -24.56
CA LYS A 27 -29.41 6.02 -25.14
C LYS A 27 -29.56 4.57 -24.67
N ASN A 28 -30.76 4.20 -24.25
CA ASN A 28 -31.14 2.82 -23.98
C ASN A 28 -31.45 2.06 -25.29
N GLN A 29 -31.70 0.75 -25.22
CA GLN A 29 -32.02 -0.09 -26.39
C GLN A 29 -33.33 0.29 -27.10
N ARG A 30 -34.16 1.15 -26.50
CA ARG A 30 -35.39 1.73 -27.11
C ARG A 30 -35.14 3.12 -27.70
N GLY A 31 -33.89 3.57 -27.78
CA GLY A 31 -33.50 4.89 -28.31
C GLY A 31 -33.77 6.06 -27.37
N GLN A 32 -34.35 5.84 -26.18
CA GLN A 32 -34.64 6.89 -25.21
C GLN A 32 -33.36 7.28 -24.47
N SER A 33 -33.13 8.58 -24.30
CA SER A 33 -31.96 9.09 -23.58
C SER A 33 -32.22 9.10 -22.06
N SER A 34 -31.31 8.51 -21.29
CA SER A 34 -31.28 8.54 -19.82
C SER A 34 -29.97 9.15 -19.34
N LYS A 35 -30.05 10.07 -18.38
CA LYS A 35 -28.88 10.67 -17.73
C LYS A 35 -28.23 9.65 -16.80
N ALA A 36 -26.97 9.30 -17.04
CA ALA A 36 -26.16 8.45 -16.19
C ALA A 36 -25.02 9.24 -15.55
N THR A 37 -24.63 8.83 -14.34
CA THR A 37 -23.56 9.48 -13.57
C THR A 37 -22.65 8.41 -12.97
N LEU A 38 -21.32 8.64 -13.02
CA LEU A 38 -20.29 7.74 -12.50
C LEU A 38 -19.23 8.55 -11.74
N ASN A 39 -18.92 8.15 -10.51
CA ASN A 39 -17.80 8.74 -9.77
C ASN A 39 -16.47 8.19 -10.31
N LEU A 40 -15.63 9.05 -10.87
CA LEU A 40 -14.36 8.64 -11.48
C LEU A 40 -13.32 8.20 -10.44
N ASN A 41 -13.39 8.68 -9.19
CA ASN A 41 -12.49 8.22 -8.11
C ASN A 41 -12.70 6.74 -7.74
N THR A 42 -13.81 6.11 -8.13
CA THR A 42 -14.01 4.66 -7.87
C THR A 42 -13.35 3.77 -8.93
N VAL A 43 -12.89 4.33 -10.06
CA VAL A 43 -12.37 3.59 -11.23
C VAL A 43 -11.02 4.07 -11.75
N LEU A 44 -10.59 5.28 -11.38
CA LEU A 44 -9.30 5.87 -11.74
C LEU A 44 -8.51 6.25 -10.48
N GLY A 45 -7.23 5.90 -10.49
CA GLY A 45 -6.23 6.40 -9.55
C GLY A 45 -5.05 7.05 -10.28
N ASN A 46 -4.20 7.74 -9.51
CA ASN A 46 -2.91 8.24 -9.97
C ASN A 46 -1.81 7.25 -9.53
N VAL A 47 -0.96 6.81 -10.45
CA VAL A 47 0.26 6.07 -10.15
C VAL A 47 1.43 6.74 -10.86
N ASN A 48 2.37 7.29 -10.08
CA ASN A 48 3.58 7.94 -10.56
C ASN A 48 3.33 9.09 -11.56
N GLY A 49 2.31 9.93 -11.33
CA GLY A 49 1.97 11.06 -12.20
C GLY A 49 1.23 10.65 -13.46
N LYS A 50 0.60 9.46 -13.48
CA LYS A 50 -0.20 8.94 -14.60
C LYS A 50 -1.53 8.36 -14.14
N PHE A 51 -2.55 8.50 -14.98
CA PHE A 51 -3.86 7.88 -14.78
C PHE A 51 -3.76 6.34 -14.88
N LYS A 52 -4.45 5.64 -13.97
CA LYS A 52 -4.53 4.18 -13.97
C LYS A 52 -5.93 3.67 -13.65
N TRP A 53 -6.50 2.90 -14.56
CA TRP A 53 -7.75 2.16 -14.36
C TRP A 53 -7.63 1.11 -13.26
N GLY A 54 -8.70 0.95 -12.48
CA GLY A 54 -8.71 0.08 -11.29
C GLY A 54 -7.94 0.64 -10.09
N GLY A 55 -7.29 1.80 -10.25
CA GLY A 55 -6.90 2.65 -9.12
C GLY A 55 -8.11 3.37 -8.52
N ARG A 56 -7.87 4.13 -7.44
CA ARG A 56 -8.89 4.96 -6.80
C ARG A 56 -8.36 6.36 -6.50
N ASP A 57 -9.30 7.27 -6.24
CA ASP A 57 -9.07 8.58 -5.61
C ASP A 57 -8.08 9.49 -6.34
N PHE A 58 -7.98 9.39 -7.68
CA PHE A 58 -7.05 10.21 -8.47
C PHE A 58 -7.18 11.71 -8.17
N MET A 59 -8.41 12.21 -7.94
CA MET A 59 -8.68 13.62 -7.70
C MET A 59 -8.00 14.17 -6.44
N SER A 60 -7.73 13.33 -5.43
CA SER A 60 -6.97 13.73 -4.23
C SER A 60 -5.52 14.15 -4.54
N THR A 61 -5.01 13.78 -5.72
CA THR A 61 -3.65 14.06 -6.20
C THR A 61 -3.62 14.75 -7.56
N ALA A 62 -4.77 15.22 -8.05
CA ALA A 62 -4.92 15.86 -9.36
C ALA A 62 -5.31 17.33 -9.23
N ARG A 63 -4.88 18.13 -10.22
CA ARG A 63 -5.24 19.54 -10.39
C ARG A 63 -5.62 19.80 -11.85
N ASP A 64 -6.30 20.92 -12.09
CA ASP A 64 -6.65 21.40 -13.44
C ASP A 64 -7.41 20.36 -14.29
N VAL A 65 -8.24 19.55 -13.61
CA VAL A 65 -8.97 18.43 -14.20
C VAL A 65 -9.99 18.94 -15.20
N SER A 66 -9.88 18.46 -16.44
CA SER A 66 -10.67 18.91 -17.59
C SER A 66 -11.11 17.70 -18.43
N LEU A 67 -12.29 17.80 -19.05
CA LEU A 67 -12.87 16.76 -19.89
C LEU A 67 -13.18 17.35 -21.26
N ASN A 68 -12.66 16.75 -22.33
CA ASN A 68 -12.93 17.13 -23.71
C ASN A 68 -13.37 15.89 -24.51
N GLY A 69 -14.67 15.80 -24.80
CA GLY A 69 -15.27 14.58 -25.35
C GLY A 69 -15.12 13.41 -24.37
N SER A 70 -14.47 12.34 -24.80
CA SER A 70 -14.10 11.19 -23.96
C SER A 70 -12.76 11.37 -23.23
N ILE A 71 -11.93 12.37 -23.60
CA ILE A 71 -10.57 12.53 -23.08
C ILE A 71 -10.59 13.34 -21.78
N LEU A 72 -10.22 12.69 -20.68
CA LEU A 72 -9.93 13.32 -19.40
C LEU A 72 -8.46 13.74 -19.37
N SER A 73 -8.17 14.97 -18.94
CA SER A 73 -6.81 15.48 -18.74
C SER A 73 -6.65 16.18 -17.39
N ALA A 74 -5.51 15.98 -16.73
CA ALA A 74 -5.22 16.59 -15.44
C ALA A 74 -3.71 16.71 -15.19
N ASN A 75 -3.37 17.59 -14.25
CA ASN A 75 -2.02 17.73 -13.70
C ASN A 75 -1.92 16.87 -12.42
N LEU A 76 -1.21 15.75 -12.51
CA LEU A 76 -1.11 14.72 -11.47
C LEU A 76 0.18 14.83 -10.66
N ASN A 77 0.08 14.71 -9.33
CA ASN A 77 1.25 14.75 -8.45
C ASN A 77 2.08 13.46 -8.55
N GLN A 78 3.40 13.60 -8.63
CA GLN A 78 4.40 12.55 -8.54
C GLN A 78 5.46 12.97 -7.49
N GLY A 79 5.15 12.77 -6.22
CA GLY A 79 5.94 13.30 -5.12
C GLY A 79 6.03 14.84 -5.19
N ASN A 80 7.25 15.37 -5.29
CA ASN A 80 7.50 16.81 -5.36
C ASN A 80 7.40 17.39 -6.80
N ARG A 81 6.90 16.62 -7.78
CA ARG A 81 6.70 17.07 -9.17
C ARG A 81 5.23 16.96 -9.55
N VAL A 82 4.80 17.77 -10.51
CA VAL A 82 3.46 17.70 -11.12
C VAL A 82 3.65 17.35 -12.59
N VAL A 83 2.91 16.36 -13.08
CA VAL A 83 3.01 15.81 -14.44
C VAL A 83 1.65 15.88 -15.10
N SER A 84 1.56 16.49 -16.29
CA SER A 84 0.32 16.51 -17.05
C SER A 84 0.13 15.19 -17.78
N ASP A 85 -1.03 14.55 -17.60
CA ASP A 85 -1.38 13.27 -18.24
C ASP A 85 -2.80 13.32 -18.82
N LYS A 86 -3.09 12.41 -19.76
CA LYS A 86 -4.39 12.32 -20.43
C LYS A 86 -4.82 10.87 -20.60
N ILE A 87 -6.10 10.59 -20.36
CA ILE A 87 -6.68 9.26 -20.53
C ILE A 87 -8.02 9.32 -21.25
N ASP A 88 -8.20 8.44 -22.23
CA ASP A 88 -9.46 8.30 -22.94
C ASP A 88 -10.39 7.38 -22.15
N LEU A 89 -11.54 7.92 -21.77
CA LEU A 89 -12.57 7.19 -21.01
C LEU A 89 -13.31 6.17 -21.89
N GLY A 90 -13.33 6.34 -23.22
CA GLY A 90 -14.07 5.48 -24.15
C GLY A 90 -13.46 4.10 -24.39
N LEU A 91 -12.16 3.95 -24.12
CA LEU A 91 -11.48 2.66 -24.13
C LEU A 91 -12.09 1.65 -23.16
N TYR A 92 -12.69 2.13 -22.05
CA TYR A 92 -13.06 1.28 -20.92
C TYR A 92 -14.44 1.52 -20.35
N LEU A 93 -14.94 2.77 -20.27
CA LEU A 93 -16.36 3.00 -19.98
C LEU A 93 -17.20 2.55 -21.17
N LYS A 94 -18.40 2.01 -20.95
CA LYS A 94 -19.35 1.59 -22.00
C LYS A 94 -20.80 1.80 -21.56
N ASN A 95 -21.69 1.97 -22.55
CA ASN A 95 -23.13 2.07 -22.33
C ASN A 95 -23.77 0.67 -22.28
N ASN A 96 -24.33 0.30 -21.13
CA ASN A 96 -25.14 -0.88 -20.95
C ASN A 96 -26.61 -0.47 -20.74
N ASN A 97 -27.36 -0.38 -21.84
CA ASN A 97 -28.79 -0.08 -21.87
C ASN A 97 -29.21 1.19 -21.07
N GLY A 98 -28.45 2.28 -21.22
CA GLY A 98 -28.69 3.54 -20.53
C GLY A 98 -27.95 3.70 -19.18
N LYS A 99 -27.33 2.64 -18.66
CA LYS A 99 -26.40 2.70 -17.51
C LYS A 99 -24.96 2.78 -18.00
N LEU A 100 -24.11 3.51 -17.28
CA LEU A 100 -22.67 3.54 -17.55
C LEU A 100 -21.94 2.46 -16.74
N VAL A 101 -21.11 1.66 -17.41
CA VAL A 101 -20.33 0.58 -16.78
C VAL A 101 -18.86 0.67 -17.18
N ASN A 102 -17.95 0.25 -16.29
CA ASN A 102 -16.53 0.14 -16.59
C ASN A 102 -16.20 -1.30 -17.02
N THR A 103 -15.48 -1.45 -18.13
CA THR A 103 -15.03 -2.71 -18.72
C THR A 103 -13.51 -2.87 -18.75
N GLY A 104 -12.76 -1.98 -18.07
CA GLY A 104 -11.30 -2.08 -17.90
C GLY A 104 -10.83 -3.19 -16.96
N SER A 105 -11.74 -3.83 -16.23
CA SER A 105 -11.50 -5.13 -15.59
C SER A 105 -11.56 -6.23 -16.64
N SER A 106 -10.42 -6.56 -17.24
CA SER A 106 -10.32 -7.58 -18.30
C SER A 106 -10.55 -9.01 -17.80
N ALA A 107 -11.82 -9.41 -17.75
CA ALA A 107 -12.32 -10.69 -18.29
C ALA A 107 -11.47 -11.96 -18.04
N ALA A 108 -11.00 -12.17 -16.81
CA ALA A 108 -10.61 -13.48 -16.30
C ALA A 108 -11.67 -14.08 -15.34
N ASP A 109 -12.61 -13.26 -14.89
CA ASP A 109 -13.62 -13.59 -13.88
C ASP A 109 -14.90 -12.78 -14.16
N ALA A 110 -15.97 -13.45 -14.57
CA ALA A 110 -17.23 -12.83 -14.99
C ALA A 110 -18.40 -13.84 -15.02
N GLY A 111 -18.78 -14.37 -13.87
CA GLY A 111 -20.12 -14.96 -13.68
C GLY A 111 -21.22 -13.90 -13.88
N ILE A 112 -22.37 -14.30 -14.43
CA ILE A 112 -23.47 -13.39 -14.80
C ILE A 112 -24.00 -12.64 -13.56
N PRO A 113 -24.11 -11.29 -13.57
CA PRO A 113 -24.64 -10.54 -12.44
C PRO A 113 -26.18 -10.67 -12.32
N SER A 114 -26.66 -10.88 -11.10
CA SER A 114 -28.07 -10.83 -10.71
C SER A 114 -28.34 -9.57 -9.89
N PRO A 115 -29.49 -8.87 -10.02
CA PRO A 115 -29.62 -7.47 -9.61
C PRO A 115 -29.98 -7.27 -8.13
N THR A 116 -29.11 -7.68 -7.20
CA THR A 116 -29.21 -7.36 -5.75
C THR A 116 -27.85 -7.07 -5.12
N ASP A 117 -27.10 -6.12 -5.71
CA ASP A 117 -25.83 -5.63 -5.16
C ASP A 117 -26.01 -4.42 -4.25
N ALA A 118 -25.70 -4.60 -2.96
CA ALA A 118 -25.17 -3.56 -2.10
C ALA A 118 -23.88 -4.11 -1.47
N PRO A 119 -22.68 -3.82 -2.04
CA PRO A 119 -21.44 -4.39 -1.53
C PRO A 119 -21.11 -3.81 -0.14
N PRO A 120 -20.58 -4.62 0.80
CA PRO A 120 -20.18 -4.12 2.12
C PRO A 120 -19.06 -3.06 2.00
N PRO A 121 -18.97 -2.10 2.94
CA PRO A 121 -18.06 -0.97 2.84
C PRO A 121 -16.58 -1.40 2.79
N ALA A 122 -15.84 -0.87 1.82
CA ALA A 122 -14.43 -1.20 1.62
C ALA A 122 -13.53 -0.49 2.65
N TYR A 123 -12.97 -1.26 3.59
CA TYR A 123 -12.16 -0.76 4.71
C TYR A 123 -10.88 0.01 4.30
N PRO A 124 -10.56 1.14 4.94
CA PRO A 124 -9.28 1.83 4.77
C PRO A 124 -8.10 0.99 5.31
N LYS A 125 -7.11 0.68 4.47
CA LYS A 125 -6.00 -0.24 4.83
C LYS A 125 -5.00 0.31 5.88
N ASN A 126 -5.08 1.58 6.25
CA ASN A 126 -4.03 2.27 7.03
C ASN A 126 -4.34 2.44 8.53
N SER A 127 -5.57 2.22 8.98
CA SER A 127 -6.04 2.67 10.32
C SER A 127 -5.92 1.64 11.46
N ARG A 128 -5.30 0.48 11.23
CA ARG A 128 -5.31 -0.68 12.15
C ARG A 128 -4.64 -0.49 13.52
N SER A 129 -3.81 0.55 13.71
CA SER A 129 -2.81 0.60 14.79
C SER A 129 -3.26 1.27 16.09
N ALA A 130 -4.32 2.09 16.10
CA ALA A 130 -4.68 2.89 17.27
C ALA A 130 -5.50 2.09 18.30
N ALA A 131 -6.72 1.68 17.95
CA ALA A 131 -7.63 0.98 18.87
C ALA A 131 -7.05 -0.35 19.41
N TYR A 132 -6.34 -1.10 18.57
CA TYR A 132 -5.76 -2.41 18.94
C TYR A 132 -4.70 -2.31 20.04
N ARG A 133 -3.99 -1.17 20.16
CA ARG A 133 -3.00 -0.94 21.22
C ARG A 133 -3.65 -0.78 22.60
N SER A 134 -4.83 -0.17 22.69
CA SER A 134 -5.54 0.01 23.96
C SER A 134 -6.11 -1.30 24.53
N TYR A 135 -6.31 -2.30 23.67
CA TYR A 135 -6.85 -3.61 24.04
C TYR A 135 -5.79 -4.56 24.66
N LYS A 136 -4.50 -4.29 24.49
CA LYS A 136 -3.38 -5.23 24.74
C LYS A 136 -3.04 -5.52 26.22
N SER A 137 -3.89 -5.13 27.19
CA SER A 137 -3.58 -5.18 28.63
C SER A 137 -3.80 -6.56 29.29
N THR A 138 -4.61 -7.45 28.69
CA THR A 138 -5.06 -8.69 29.34
C THR A 138 -4.48 -9.94 28.68
N LYS A 139 -3.86 -10.83 29.46
CA LYS A 139 -3.36 -12.14 28.97
C LYS A 139 -4.54 -13.11 28.77
N LEU A 140 -4.89 -13.39 27.52
CA LEU A 140 -5.99 -14.29 27.13
C LEU A 140 -5.53 -15.29 26.05
N SER A 141 -6.21 -16.44 25.95
CA SER A 141 -5.88 -17.52 25.01
C SER A 141 -6.09 -17.12 23.54
N GLN A 142 -5.45 -17.83 22.61
CA GLN A 142 -5.42 -17.49 21.18
C GLN A 142 -6.81 -17.42 20.53
N GLU A 143 -7.67 -18.42 20.79
CA GLU A 143 -9.07 -18.46 20.34
C GLU A 143 -9.89 -17.26 20.83
N SER A 144 -9.63 -16.79 22.06
CA SER A 144 -10.40 -15.70 22.66
C SER A 144 -10.23 -14.36 21.93
N ARG A 145 -9.13 -14.15 21.20
CA ARG A 145 -8.68 -12.79 20.79
C ARG A 145 -9.52 -12.15 19.70
N SER A 146 -10.30 -12.93 18.94
CA SER A 146 -11.15 -12.43 17.86
C SER A 146 -12.59 -12.20 18.33
N SER A 147 -13.14 -13.09 19.17
CA SER A 147 -14.43 -12.88 19.83
C SER A 147 -14.36 -11.68 20.79
N THR A 148 -13.29 -11.52 21.57
CA THR A 148 -13.14 -10.36 22.46
C THR A 148 -13.01 -9.02 21.75
N TYR A 149 -12.58 -8.96 20.48
CA TYR A 149 -12.60 -7.69 19.75
C TYR A 149 -14.03 -7.22 19.46
N PHE A 150 -14.94 -8.16 19.16
CA PHE A 150 -16.38 -7.86 19.09
C PHE A 150 -16.92 -7.45 20.47
N MET A 151 -16.60 -8.21 21.53
CA MET A 151 -17.05 -7.92 22.91
C MET A 151 -16.46 -6.61 23.48
N TYR A 152 -15.39 -6.07 22.88
CA TYR A 152 -14.78 -4.78 23.23
C TYR A 152 -15.40 -3.62 22.43
N THR A 153 -15.76 -3.85 21.16
CA THR A 153 -16.36 -2.83 20.28
C THR A 153 -17.88 -2.75 20.38
N VAL A 154 -18.54 -3.77 20.92
CA VAL A 154 -19.95 -3.78 21.28
C VAL A 154 -20.08 -4.42 22.66
N ALA A 155 -20.44 -3.64 23.67
CA ALA A 155 -20.62 -4.14 25.04
C ALA A 155 -21.94 -4.91 25.20
N ALA A 156 -21.98 -5.85 26.15
CA ALA A 156 -23.12 -6.76 26.34
C ALA A 156 -24.43 -6.03 26.73
N ASP A 157 -24.36 -4.91 27.45
CA ASP A 157 -25.52 -4.06 27.79
C ASP A 157 -26.07 -3.27 26.58
N LYS A 158 -25.25 -3.18 25.53
CA LYS A 158 -25.54 -2.49 24.27
C LYS A 158 -26.06 -3.41 23.17
N LEU A 159 -26.17 -4.71 23.44
CA LEU A 159 -26.83 -5.68 22.57
C LEU A 159 -28.28 -5.91 23.01
N ARG A 160 -29.22 -5.88 22.05
CA ARG A 160 -30.64 -6.16 22.29
C ARG A 160 -31.23 -6.92 21.12
N LEU A 161 -32.02 -7.95 21.40
CA LEU A 161 -32.69 -8.75 20.37
C LEU A 161 -34.19 -8.41 20.32
N GLN A 162 -34.70 -8.06 19.14
CA GLN A 162 -36.13 -7.82 18.90
C GLN A 162 -36.64 -8.78 17.81
N GLY A 163 -37.16 -9.93 18.24
CA GLY A 163 -37.50 -11.03 17.34
C GLY A 163 -36.24 -11.71 16.81
N SER A 164 -35.94 -11.50 15.53
CA SER A 164 -34.66 -11.92 14.92
C SER A 164 -33.67 -10.78 14.72
N ILE A 165 -34.10 -9.52 14.85
CA ILE A 165 -33.24 -8.35 14.61
C ILE A 165 -32.38 -8.10 15.85
N LEU A 166 -31.07 -8.24 15.69
CA LEU A 166 -30.07 -7.85 16.67
C LEU A 166 -29.78 -6.35 16.51
N HIS A 167 -30.04 -5.58 17.56
CA HIS A 167 -29.66 -4.18 17.70
C HIS A 167 -28.37 -4.09 18.52
N ALA A 168 -27.44 -3.25 18.08
CA ALA A 168 -26.15 -3.01 18.73
C ALA A 168 -25.83 -1.51 18.77
N GLU A 169 -25.25 -1.00 19.86
CA GLU A 169 -24.50 0.26 19.80
C GLU A 169 -23.02 -0.06 19.53
N CYS A 170 -22.56 0.25 18.31
CA CYS A 170 -21.23 -0.10 17.82
C CYS A 170 -20.23 1.06 18.01
N LEU A 171 -19.09 0.77 18.64
CA LEU A 171 -18.02 1.74 18.88
C LEU A 171 -17.26 2.09 17.60
N LYS A 172 -17.05 3.39 17.38
CA LYS A 172 -16.22 3.98 16.32
C LYS A 172 -14.78 4.24 16.76
N LEU A 173 -13.91 4.48 15.77
CA LEU A 173 -12.53 4.92 15.98
C LEU A 173 -12.43 6.34 16.56
N ASP A 174 -13.49 7.16 16.46
CA ASP A 174 -13.60 8.48 17.11
C ASP A 174 -14.06 8.39 18.60
N GLY A 175 -14.34 7.19 19.11
CA GLY A 175 -14.82 6.95 20.47
C GLY A 175 -16.34 7.13 20.66
N THR A 176 -17.08 7.49 19.61
CA THR A 176 -18.55 7.59 19.65
C THR A 176 -19.21 6.23 19.36
N TYR A 177 -20.49 6.10 19.72
CA TYR A 177 -21.29 4.91 19.44
C TYR A 177 -22.32 5.20 18.35
N VAL A 178 -22.54 4.23 17.45
CA VAL A 178 -23.56 4.29 16.38
C VAL A 178 -24.50 3.09 16.51
N PRO A 179 -25.83 3.29 16.49
CA PRO A 179 -26.78 2.18 16.46
C PRO A 179 -26.72 1.44 15.13
N GLN A 180 -26.64 0.12 15.19
CA GLN A 180 -26.65 -0.80 14.06
C GLN A 180 -27.67 -1.91 14.25
N THR A 181 -28.11 -2.52 13.15
CA THR A 181 -29.08 -3.62 13.13
C THR A 181 -28.68 -4.72 12.16
N LEU A 182 -28.84 -5.97 12.57
CA LEU A 182 -28.58 -7.15 11.75
C LEU A 182 -29.71 -8.17 11.95
N ASP A 183 -30.36 -8.64 10.89
CA ASP A 183 -31.36 -9.72 11.02
C ASP A 183 -30.65 -11.08 11.11
N LEU A 184 -30.74 -11.72 12.28
CA LEU A 184 -30.12 -13.02 12.50
C LEU A 184 -30.83 -14.14 11.73
N ASP A 185 -32.06 -13.93 11.24
CA ASP A 185 -32.79 -14.94 10.46
C ASP A 185 -32.22 -15.15 9.05
N GLU A 186 -31.32 -14.27 8.58
CA GLU A 186 -30.55 -14.50 7.35
C GLU A 186 -29.34 -15.44 7.56
N TYR A 187 -28.83 -15.54 8.80
CA TYR A 187 -27.54 -16.18 9.09
C TYR A 187 -27.61 -17.37 10.06
N ILE A 188 -28.67 -17.48 10.86
CA ILE A 188 -28.90 -18.58 11.82
C ILE A 188 -30.08 -19.44 11.37
N GLY A 189 -29.87 -20.75 11.40
CA GLY A 189 -30.88 -21.77 11.08
C GLY A 189 -30.85 -22.91 12.09
N VAL A 190 -31.67 -23.94 11.87
CA VAL A 190 -31.74 -25.13 12.72
C VAL A 190 -31.23 -26.37 11.98
N VAL A 191 -30.47 -27.22 12.68
CA VAL A 191 -30.14 -28.59 12.27
C VAL A 191 -30.29 -29.48 13.51
N ASN A 192 -31.09 -30.55 13.41
CA ASN A 192 -31.32 -31.54 14.47
C ASN A 192 -31.68 -30.91 15.83
N GLY A 193 -32.65 -29.97 15.83
CA GLY A 193 -33.06 -29.19 17.01
C GLY A 193 -32.00 -28.23 17.59
N ARG A 194 -30.88 -27.96 16.89
CA ARG A 194 -29.81 -27.06 17.35
C ARG A 194 -29.63 -25.85 16.43
N LEU A 195 -29.30 -24.70 17.02
CA LEU A 195 -28.91 -23.49 16.30
C LEU A 195 -27.57 -23.70 15.57
N VAL A 196 -27.51 -23.31 14.29
CA VAL A 196 -26.31 -23.43 13.44
C VAL A 196 -26.14 -22.19 12.57
N TRP A 197 -24.91 -21.66 12.52
CA TRP A 197 -24.54 -20.52 11.68
C TRP A 197 -24.41 -20.89 10.19
N GLY A 198 -24.65 -19.92 9.29
CA GLY A 198 -24.50 -20.10 7.84
C GLY A 198 -25.68 -20.81 7.16
N ARG A 199 -26.87 -20.72 7.78
CA ARG A 199 -28.19 -21.15 7.27
C ARG A 199 -29.22 -20.09 7.67
N PRO A 200 -30.28 -19.82 6.89
CA PRO A 200 -31.33 -18.89 7.32
C PRO A 200 -32.50 -19.60 8.03
N LYS A 201 -33.43 -18.80 8.57
CA LYS A 201 -34.79 -19.16 9.03
C LYS A 201 -34.93 -19.90 10.37
N PHE A 202 -34.05 -19.68 11.34
CA PHE A 202 -34.24 -20.24 12.70
C PHE A 202 -35.52 -19.76 13.39
N ARG A 203 -35.95 -18.51 13.17
CA ARG A 203 -37.12 -17.91 13.83
C ARG A 203 -38.45 -18.57 13.46
N ALA A 204 -38.50 -19.29 12.34
CA ALA A 204 -39.65 -20.09 11.94
C ALA A 204 -39.74 -21.45 12.67
N ILE A 205 -38.65 -21.89 13.33
CA ILE A 205 -38.48 -23.24 13.88
C ILE A 205 -38.28 -23.22 15.41
N CYS A 206 -37.75 -22.12 15.96
CA CYS A 206 -37.47 -21.97 17.39
C CYS A 206 -38.45 -21.04 18.12
N GLN A 207 -38.62 -21.31 19.41
CA GLN A 207 -39.42 -20.56 20.37
C GLN A 207 -38.54 -20.09 21.54
N ASN A 208 -39.10 -19.29 22.45
CA ASN A 208 -38.41 -18.76 23.65
C ASN A 208 -37.07 -18.05 23.36
N ILE A 209 -36.93 -17.47 22.15
CA ILE A 209 -35.71 -16.85 21.65
C ILE A 209 -35.35 -15.65 22.53
N ARG A 210 -34.14 -15.66 23.09
CA ARG A 210 -33.61 -14.58 23.94
C ARG A 210 -32.09 -14.46 23.82
N LEU A 211 -31.55 -13.29 24.16
CA LEU A 211 -30.12 -13.01 24.13
C LEU A 211 -29.61 -12.79 25.57
N GLU A 212 -28.63 -13.59 25.98
CA GLU A 212 -27.95 -13.47 27.28
C GLU A 212 -26.51 -13.00 27.02
N GLY A 213 -26.31 -11.68 27.02
CA GLY A 213 -25.05 -11.05 26.62
C GLY A 213 -24.73 -11.26 25.14
N TYR A 214 -23.80 -12.16 24.86
CA TYR A 214 -23.42 -12.54 23.49
C TYR A 214 -24.03 -13.89 23.04
N ILE A 215 -24.68 -14.61 23.94
CA ILE A 215 -25.19 -15.96 23.67
C ILE A 215 -26.68 -15.88 23.31
N LEU A 216 -27.02 -16.29 22.10
CA LEU A 216 -28.40 -16.48 21.67
C LEU A 216 -28.90 -17.83 22.20
N HIS A 217 -29.98 -17.81 22.98
CA HIS A 217 -30.67 -19.02 23.46
C HIS A 217 -32.02 -19.15 22.74
N ALA A 218 -32.36 -20.35 22.28
CA ALA A 218 -33.65 -20.64 21.69
C ALA A 218 -34.04 -22.11 21.85
N ASP A 219 -35.34 -22.38 21.97
CA ASP A 219 -35.90 -23.72 22.09
C ASP A 219 -36.40 -24.16 20.71
N CYS A 220 -35.62 -24.98 20.01
CA CYS A 220 -35.79 -25.29 18.59
C CYS A 220 -36.43 -26.67 18.38
N ARG A 221 -37.41 -26.76 17.44
CA ARG A 221 -38.03 -28.04 17.07
C ARG A 221 -37.08 -28.89 16.20
N ASP A 222 -37.02 -30.18 16.51
CA ASP A 222 -36.32 -31.20 15.73
C ASP A 222 -37.25 -31.88 14.70
N GLU A 223 -36.69 -32.67 13.77
CA GLU A 223 -37.46 -33.48 12.80
C GLU A 223 -38.42 -34.49 13.49
N SER A 224 -38.15 -34.83 14.75
CA SER A 224 -39.00 -35.67 15.62
C SER A 224 -40.12 -34.92 16.36
N GLU A 225 -40.38 -33.65 16.01
CA GLU A 225 -41.24 -32.67 16.72
C GLU A 225 -40.87 -32.35 18.18
N THR A 226 -39.88 -33.03 18.75
CA THR A 226 -39.31 -32.71 20.06
C THR A 226 -38.69 -31.31 20.05
N THR A 227 -38.81 -30.60 21.16
CA THR A 227 -38.23 -29.26 21.32
C THR A 227 -36.95 -29.37 22.14
N ILE A 228 -35.84 -28.89 21.58
CA ILE A 228 -34.50 -28.99 22.15
C ILE A 228 -34.00 -27.57 22.44
N SER A 229 -33.60 -27.31 23.69
CA SER A 229 -32.99 -26.02 24.05
C SER A 229 -31.56 -25.95 23.51
N SER A 230 -31.25 -24.86 22.82
CA SER A 230 -29.99 -24.67 22.11
C SER A 230 -29.45 -23.26 22.31
N SER A 231 -28.12 -23.14 22.35
CA SER A 231 -27.41 -21.88 22.52
C SER A 231 -26.34 -21.69 21.44
N LEU A 232 -26.16 -20.46 20.96
CA LEU A 232 -25.13 -20.09 19.98
C LEU A 232 -24.45 -18.79 20.40
N ASP A 233 -23.12 -18.82 20.57
CA ASP A 233 -22.32 -17.63 20.88
C ASP A 233 -22.12 -16.78 19.62
N LEU A 234 -22.75 -15.60 19.59
CA LEU A 234 -22.69 -14.68 18.46
C LEU A 234 -21.31 -14.04 18.32
N SER A 235 -20.48 -13.96 19.38
CA SER A 235 -19.15 -13.35 19.32
C SER A 235 -18.16 -14.15 18.46
N ARG A 236 -18.40 -15.45 18.24
CA ARG A 236 -17.64 -16.28 17.29
C ARG A 236 -17.93 -15.93 15.83
N TYR A 237 -19.11 -15.38 15.53
CA TYR A 237 -19.57 -15.18 14.14
C TYR A 237 -19.77 -13.71 13.73
N LEU A 238 -19.95 -12.80 14.69
CA LEU A 238 -20.11 -11.36 14.47
C LEU A 238 -18.79 -10.59 14.63
N GLN A 239 -18.72 -9.43 13.98
CA GLN A 239 -17.63 -8.47 14.08
C GLN A 239 -18.20 -7.04 14.04
N CYS A 240 -17.48 -6.10 14.64
CA CYS A 240 -17.80 -4.68 14.60
C CYS A 240 -16.52 -3.89 14.32
N TYR A 241 -16.55 -3.03 13.32
CA TYR A 241 -15.41 -2.19 12.93
C TYR A 241 -15.89 -0.78 12.61
N ASP A 242 -15.32 0.21 13.29
CA ASP A 242 -15.60 1.65 13.12
C ASP A 242 -17.11 2.00 13.09
N GLY A 243 -17.85 1.51 14.08
CA GLY A 243 -19.30 1.71 14.16
C GLY A 243 -20.15 0.89 13.18
N VAL A 244 -19.56 -0.01 12.38
CA VAL A 244 -20.27 -0.90 11.44
C VAL A 244 -20.33 -2.32 12.00
N LEU A 245 -21.55 -2.84 12.20
CA LEU A 245 -21.81 -4.24 12.54
C LEU A 245 -21.77 -5.13 11.28
N GLY A 246 -21.23 -6.33 11.39
CA GLY A 246 -21.24 -7.30 10.30
C GLY A 246 -20.90 -8.72 10.74
N VAL A 247 -20.87 -9.63 9.76
CA VAL A 247 -20.56 -11.06 9.95
C VAL A 247 -19.09 -11.32 9.60
N LYS A 248 -18.39 -12.15 10.38
CA LYS A 248 -16.98 -12.53 10.16
C LYS A 248 -16.74 -13.31 8.86
N MET A 249 -17.75 -14.04 8.39
CA MET A 249 -17.77 -14.88 7.20
C MET A 249 -19.11 -14.75 6.45
N THR A 250 -19.11 -14.06 5.32
CA THR A 250 -20.21 -14.05 4.34
C THR A 250 -20.05 -15.21 3.36
N VAL A 251 -21.12 -15.96 3.08
CA VAL A 251 -21.06 -17.10 2.14
C VAL A 251 -21.23 -16.60 0.71
N ASN A 252 -20.15 -16.07 0.14
CA ASN A 252 -19.97 -15.91 -1.29
C ASN A 252 -18.77 -16.76 -1.73
N ASP A 253 -18.99 -17.79 -2.55
CA ASP A 253 -17.95 -18.78 -2.91
C ASP A 253 -16.73 -18.15 -3.61
N ALA A 254 -16.89 -16.97 -4.23
CA ALA A 254 -15.80 -16.19 -4.81
C ALA A 254 -14.75 -15.73 -3.77
N GLU A 255 -15.15 -15.43 -2.52
CA GLU A 255 -14.22 -14.98 -1.49
C GLU A 255 -13.23 -16.08 -1.10
N LEU A 256 -13.65 -17.36 -1.06
CA LEU A 256 -12.78 -18.51 -0.78
C LEU A 256 -11.65 -18.63 -1.81
N THR A 257 -11.96 -18.46 -3.10
CA THR A 257 -10.95 -18.49 -4.17
C THR A 257 -10.00 -17.30 -4.08
N SER A 258 -10.49 -16.10 -3.77
CA SER A 258 -9.63 -14.92 -3.60
C SER A 258 -8.71 -15.03 -2.37
N PHE A 259 -9.23 -15.50 -1.23
CA PHE A 259 -8.55 -15.58 0.06
C PHE A 259 -7.39 -16.57 0.04
N LEU A 260 -7.59 -17.73 -0.60
CA LEU A 260 -6.50 -18.69 -0.87
C LEU A 260 -5.49 -18.17 -1.91
N SER A 261 -5.89 -17.25 -2.80
CA SER A 261 -4.98 -16.63 -3.78
C SER A 261 -4.16 -15.44 -3.24
N GLU A 262 -4.60 -14.81 -2.14
CA GLU A 262 -3.85 -13.76 -1.43
C GLU A 262 -2.73 -14.34 -0.52
N ALA A 263 -2.85 -15.60 -0.09
CA ALA A 263 -1.86 -16.31 0.74
C ALA A 263 -0.54 -16.68 0.02
N ARG A 264 -0.08 -15.86 -0.94
CA ARG A 264 1.10 -16.08 -1.82
C ARG A 264 2.44 -16.22 -1.08
N TRP A 265 2.46 -15.94 0.22
CA TRP A 265 3.63 -16.10 1.09
C TRP A 265 3.91 -17.58 1.42
N MET A 266 2.93 -18.48 1.26
CA MET A 266 3.20 -19.93 1.20
C MET A 266 3.77 -20.31 -0.18
N LYS A 267 5.05 -19.98 -0.41
CA LYS A 267 5.85 -20.52 -1.52
C LYS A 267 7.16 -21.11 -1.02
N LEU A 268 7.24 -22.44 -1.07
CA LEU A 268 8.46 -23.21 -0.90
C LEU A 268 9.53 -22.71 -1.89
N ARG A 269 10.73 -22.38 -1.41
CA ARG A 269 11.85 -21.95 -2.26
C ARG A 269 12.77 -23.14 -2.55
N VAL A 270 12.96 -23.42 -3.84
CA VAL A 270 14.15 -24.11 -4.36
C VAL A 270 15.07 -23.04 -4.95
N VAL A 271 16.38 -23.20 -4.79
CA VAL A 271 17.39 -22.20 -5.16
C VAL A 271 18.20 -22.70 -6.37
N THR A 272 18.52 -21.80 -7.29
CA THR A 272 19.49 -22.00 -8.39
C THR A 272 20.22 -20.68 -8.65
N GLU A 273 21.52 -20.76 -8.95
CA GLU A 273 22.43 -19.63 -9.23
C GLU A 273 22.44 -19.28 -10.73
N PRO A 274 23.07 -18.15 -11.13
CA PRO A 274 24.10 -18.27 -12.17
C PRO A 274 25.31 -17.30 -12.06
N ASP A 275 26.39 -17.65 -12.78
CA ASP A 275 27.64 -16.91 -13.01
C ASP A 275 27.51 -15.66 -13.91
N ALA A 276 28.51 -14.73 -13.84
CA ALA A 276 29.45 -14.43 -14.96
C ALA A 276 30.32 -13.14 -14.83
N SER A 277 31.65 -13.34 -14.88
CA SER A 277 32.78 -12.49 -15.39
C SER A 277 32.63 -11.00 -15.79
N VAL A 278 33.72 -10.21 -15.55
CA VAL A 278 34.61 -9.57 -16.57
C VAL A 278 35.79 -8.80 -15.91
N HIS A 279 36.90 -8.53 -16.63
CA HIS A 279 38.14 -7.92 -16.09
C HIS A 279 38.91 -7.09 -17.18
N CYS A 280 39.67 -6.04 -16.82
CA CYS A 280 40.53 -5.27 -17.77
C CYS A 280 41.69 -4.46 -17.09
N ARG A 281 42.71 -4.02 -17.86
CA ARG A 281 43.97 -3.34 -17.42
C ARG A 281 44.52 -2.34 -18.47
N VAL A 282 45.34 -1.35 -18.06
CA VAL A 282 46.12 -0.39 -18.92
C VAL A 282 47.49 -0.01 -18.27
N TYR A 283 48.47 0.55 -19.02
CA TYR A 283 49.88 0.92 -18.64
C TYR A 283 50.37 2.26 -19.29
N TYR A 284 51.49 2.89 -18.83
CA TYR A 284 52.13 4.14 -19.38
C TYR A 284 53.66 4.31 -19.10
N ARG A 285 54.45 5.13 -19.86
CA ARG A 285 55.91 5.46 -19.62
C ARG A 285 56.60 6.61 -20.47
N ALA A 286 57.45 7.49 -19.87
CA ALA A 286 58.64 8.29 -20.41
C ALA A 286 58.48 9.43 -21.50
N ARG A 287 59.40 10.40 -21.86
CA ARG A 287 60.60 11.14 -21.28
C ARG A 287 61.00 12.46 -22.11
N PRO A 288 62.00 13.33 -21.72
CA PRO A 288 62.29 14.71 -22.27
C PRO A 288 63.76 15.06 -22.77
N ALA A 289 64.10 16.35 -23.11
CA ALA A 289 65.45 16.88 -23.54
C ALA A 289 65.74 18.45 -23.37
N GLU A 290 66.76 19.06 -24.07
CA GLU A 290 67.68 20.22 -23.68
C GLU A 290 68.22 21.11 -24.90
N MET A 291 69.02 22.23 -24.93
CA MET A 291 69.58 23.35 -24.03
C MET A 291 70.60 24.38 -24.77
N ASN A 292 70.71 25.69 -24.38
CA ASN A 292 71.81 26.77 -24.47
C ASN A 292 72.51 27.32 -25.80
N GLU A 293 73.34 28.43 -25.90
CA GLU A 293 73.42 29.87 -25.39
C GLU A 293 74.59 30.80 -25.98
N LEU A 294 74.55 32.17 -25.83
CA LEU A 294 75.60 33.29 -25.79
C LEU A 294 76.49 33.92 -26.96
N PHE A 295 76.75 35.27 -26.85
CA PHE A 295 77.96 36.16 -27.18
C PHE A 295 78.49 36.43 -28.65
N ALA A 296 79.38 37.41 -29.05
CA ALA A 296 80.26 38.52 -28.48
C ALA A 296 80.57 39.72 -29.48
N GLU A 297 81.61 40.59 -29.26
CA GLU A 297 81.83 41.99 -29.82
C GLU A 297 83.34 42.49 -29.91
N SER A 298 83.73 43.54 -30.71
CA SER A 298 84.77 44.63 -30.42
C SER A 298 85.48 45.38 -31.61
N VAL A 299 85.83 46.69 -31.46
CA VAL A 299 87.10 47.45 -31.82
C VAL A 299 86.86 48.99 -31.83
N GLY A 300 87.71 49.81 -31.18
CA GLY A 300 87.68 51.28 -31.34
C GLY A 300 88.37 52.11 -30.25
N ASP A 301 89.70 52.20 -30.26
CA ASP A 301 90.46 52.40 -29.01
C ASP A 301 91.23 53.72 -28.78
N ASP A 302 91.40 54.62 -29.76
CA ASP A 302 92.24 55.84 -29.57
C ASP A 302 91.48 57.16 -29.40
N ILE A 303 90.37 57.39 -30.13
CA ILE A 303 89.41 58.50 -29.82
C ILE A 303 88.81 58.29 -28.42
N LYS A 304 88.80 57.02 -27.99
CA LYS A 304 88.36 56.53 -26.69
C LYS A 304 89.04 57.28 -25.53
N ALA A 305 90.37 57.45 -25.50
CA ALA A 305 91.09 57.85 -24.27
C ALA A 305 90.77 59.27 -23.72
N GLU A 306 90.72 60.30 -24.57
CA GLU A 306 90.42 61.68 -24.11
C GLU A 306 88.92 61.91 -23.93
N LEU A 307 88.08 61.21 -24.72
CA LEU A 307 86.65 61.14 -24.46
C LEU A 307 86.40 60.39 -23.13
N GLU A 308 87.14 59.31 -22.87
CA GLU A 308 87.04 58.46 -21.68
C GLU A 308 87.21 59.31 -20.43
N ASP A 309 88.36 59.92 -20.14
CA ASP A 309 88.55 60.57 -18.83
C ASP A 309 87.53 61.68 -18.53
N LYS A 310 87.02 62.38 -19.55
CA LYS A 310 86.01 63.44 -19.38
C LYS A 310 84.57 62.92 -19.34
N VAL A 311 84.27 61.86 -20.08
CA VAL A 311 83.03 61.07 -19.93
C VAL A 311 83.06 60.43 -18.56
N LYS A 312 83.98 59.51 -18.26
CA LYS A 312 84.29 58.87 -16.96
C LYS A 312 84.16 59.80 -15.76
N ALA A 313 84.48 61.09 -15.83
CA ALA A 313 84.17 62.04 -14.75
C ALA A 313 82.65 62.25 -14.50
N GLU A 314 81.90 62.78 -15.47
CA GLU A 314 80.43 62.98 -15.31
C GLU A 314 79.65 61.66 -15.41
N MET A 315 80.10 60.71 -16.23
CA MET A 315 79.65 59.33 -16.27
C MET A 315 79.81 58.67 -14.89
N ASN A 316 80.95 58.78 -14.19
CA ASN A 316 81.02 58.24 -12.82
C ASN A 316 80.01 58.92 -11.89
N ARG A 317 79.76 60.23 -12.03
CA ARG A 317 78.77 60.94 -11.20
C ARG A 317 77.34 60.51 -11.52
N ILE A 318 76.93 60.62 -12.79
CA ILE A 318 75.61 60.23 -13.32
C ILE A 318 75.36 58.73 -13.14
N VAL A 319 76.35 57.87 -13.38
CA VAL A 319 76.24 56.42 -13.14
C VAL A 319 76.20 56.11 -11.66
N THR A 320 76.90 56.83 -10.76
CA THR A 320 76.73 56.60 -9.31
C THR A 320 75.35 57.05 -8.83
N ASP A 321 74.91 58.25 -9.20
CA ASP A 321 73.60 58.79 -8.83
C ASP A 321 72.46 57.93 -9.45
N SER A 322 72.58 57.55 -10.72
CA SER A 322 71.60 56.72 -11.43
C SER A 322 71.64 55.26 -10.97
N MET A 323 72.81 54.63 -10.81
CA MET A 323 72.88 53.25 -10.30
C MET A 323 72.40 53.17 -8.85
N THR A 324 72.66 54.17 -8.00
CA THR A 324 72.13 54.12 -6.62
C THR A 324 70.63 54.34 -6.55
N ALA A 325 70.03 55.08 -7.48
CA ALA A 325 68.58 55.14 -7.65
C ALA A 325 68.00 53.83 -8.23
N GLU A 326 68.58 53.33 -9.32
CA GLU A 326 68.21 52.10 -10.04
C GLU A 326 68.31 50.87 -9.13
N LEU A 327 69.47 50.64 -8.49
CA LEU A 327 69.68 49.55 -7.54
C LEU A 327 68.74 49.66 -6.35
N ARG A 328 68.37 50.87 -5.90
CA ARG A 328 67.44 51.04 -4.77
C ARG A 328 66.00 50.75 -5.18
N ALA A 329 65.59 51.09 -6.41
CA ALA A 329 64.30 50.71 -6.96
C ALA A 329 64.20 49.19 -7.16
N GLN A 330 65.19 48.59 -7.84
CA GLN A 330 65.27 47.14 -8.04
C GLN A 330 65.37 46.38 -6.71
N LEU A 331 66.10 46.88 -5.71
CA LEU A 331 66.16 46.26 -4.38
C LEU A 331 64.81 46.32 -3.65
N LEU A 332 64.07 47.44 -3.75
CA LEU A 332 62.72 47.54 -3.19
C LEU A 332 61.76 46.58 -3.88
N GLU A 333 61.76 46.54 -5.23
CA GLU A 333 60.95 45.60 -6.02
C GLU A 333 61.25 44.14 -5.65
N ARG A 334 62.53 43.74 -5.60
CA ARG A 334 62.94 42.39 -5.18
C ARG A 334 62.57 42.06 -3.74
N VAL A 335 62.59 43.04 -2.83
CA VAL A 335 62.14 42.86 -1.44
C VAL A 335 60.62 42.69 -1.38
N GLU A 336 59.84 43.45 -2.15
CA GLU A 336 58.39 43.29 -2.23
C GLU A 336 57.98 41.98 -2.90
N GLU A 337 58.63 41.57 -3.99
CA GLU A 337 58.47 40.23 -4.59
C GLU A 337 58.75 39.13 -3.57
N ALA A 338 59.91 39.16 -2.91
CA ALA A 338 60.28 38.15 -1.93
C ALA A 338 59.31 38.10 -0.74
N PHE A 339 58.84 39.26 -0.27
CA PHE A 339 57.86 39.35 0.81
C PHE A 339 56.47 38.86 0.37
N ALA A 340 56.05 39.14 -0.86
CA ALA A 340 54.80 38.64 -1.43
C ALA A 340 54.83 37.11 -1.60
N ILE A 341 55.94 36.55 -2.10
CA ILE A 341 56.16 35.10 -2.19
C ILE A 341 56.15 34.47 -0.80
N ALA A 342 56.91 35.00 0.16
CA ALA A 342 56.96 34.48 1.53
C ALA A 342 55.57 34.53 2.22
N LYS A 343 54.85 35.65 2.08
CA LYS A 343 53.48 35.80 2.59
C LYS A 343 52.53 34.78 1.97
N LYS A 344 52.62 34.55 0.66
CA LYS A 344 51.81 33.54 -0.04
C LYS A 344 52.10 32.14 0.50
N THR A 345 53.37 31.74 0.56
CA THR A 345 53.79 30.42 1.06
C THR A 345 53.32 30.18 2.50
N VAL A 346 53.36 31.19 3.36
CA VAL A 346 52.83 31.09 4.74
C VAL A 346 51.31 30.90 4.73
N VAL A 347 50.55 31.65 3.93
CA VAL A 347 49.09 31.49 3.81
C VAL A 347 48.72 30.11 3.27
N ASP A 348 49.38 29.65 2.21
CA ASP A 348 49.14 28.35 1.59
C ASP A 348 49.43 27.21 2.61
N THR A 349 50.56 27.28 3.33
CA THR A 349 50.91 26.32 4.40
C THR A 349 49.90 26.32 5.54
N CYS A 350 49.43 27.50 5.97
CA CYS A 350 48.41 27.61 7.01
C CYS A 350 47.07 26.99 6.57
N ASN A 351 46.66 27.17 5.32
CA ASN A 351 45.45 26.57 4.78
C ASN A 351 45.57 25.04 4.74
N GLU A 352 46.68 24.48 4.25
CA GLU A 352 46.93 23.03 4.26
C GLU A 352 46.87 22.43 5.67
N MET A 353 47.43 23.12 6.68
CA MET A 353 47.35 22.70 8.08
C MET A 353 45.92 22.74 8.63
N ILE A 354 45.12 23.75 8.26
CA ILE A 354 43.72 23.87 8.66
C ILE A 354 42.90 22.75 8.02
N ASP A 355 43.03 22.52 6.72
CA ASP A 355 42.30 21.47 6.00
C ASP A 355 42.66 20.07 6.52
N ALA A 356 43.94 19.81 6.81
CA ALA A 356 44.37 18.55 7.43
C ALA A 356 43.74 18.36 8.83
N ALA A 357 43.65 19.42 9.64
CA ALA A 357 43.02 19.37 10.96
C ALA A 357 41.49 19.17 10.86
N VAL A 358 40.81 19.89 9.96
CA VAL A 358 39.36 19.78 9.73
C VAL A 358 39.00 18.38 9.22
N ASN A 359 39.75 17.82 8.28
CA ASN A 359 39.55 16.45 7.80
C ASN A 359 39.72 15.43 8.93
N LYS A 360 40.77 15.56 9.76
CA LYS A 360 41.00 14.67 10.91
C LYS A 360 39.89 14.72 11.95
N VAL A 361 39.38 15.91 12.27
CA VAL A 361 38.22 16.09 13.18
C VAL A 361 36.95 15.50 12.55
N THR A 362 36.73 15.70 11.25
CA THR A 362 35.57 15.18 10.53
C THR A 362 35.53 13.65 10.55
N ILE A 363 36.64 12.98 10.19
CA ILE A 363 36.78 11.52 10.23
C ILE A 363 36.48 10.99 11.65
N SER A 364 37.17 11.55 12.66
CA SER A 364 37.01 11.13 14.06
C SER A 364 35.57 11.33 14.57
N CYS A 365 34.88 12.39 14.15
CA CYS A 365 33.47 12.62 14.48
C CYS A 365 32.53 11.60 13.80
N THR A 366 32.77 11.29 12.51
CA THR A 366 31.97 10.28 11.80
C THR A 366 32.15 8.87 12.37
N GLU A 367 33.37 8.50 12.74
CA GLU A 367 33.68 7.18 13.34
C GLU A 367 33.17 7.06 14.78
N SER A 368 33.35 8.10 15.61
CA SER A 368 33.05 8.02 17.05
C SER A 368 31.58 8.28 17.41
N ILE A 369 30.85 9.02 16.57
CA ILE A 369 29.49 9.49 16.87
C ILE A 369 28.49 8.98 15.82
N VAL A 370 28.73 9.25 14.53
CA VAL A 370 27.74 8.99 13.48
C VAL A 370 27.55 7.49 13.24
N GLY A 371 28.63 6.71 13.18
CA GLY A 371 28.58 5.25 13.05
C GLY A 371 27.77 4.56 14.16
N PRO A 372 28.20 4.64 15.44
CA PRO A 372 27.52 3.99 16.55
C PRO A 372 26.06 4.41 16.73
N LEU A 373 25.74 5.68 16.49
CA LEU A 373 24.36 6.18 16.59
C LEU A 373 23.50 5.72 15.41
N GLY A 374 24.09 5.59 14.21
CA GLY A 374 23.47 4.96 13.04
C GLY A 374 23.17 3.47 13.28
N ASP A 375 24.13 2.71 13.79
CA ASP A 375 23.97 1.30 14.14
C ASP A 375 22.93 1.09 15.25
N GLN A 376 22.93 1.94 16.29
CA GLN A 376 21.93 1.90 17.34
C GLN A 376 20.52 2.18 16.78
N LEU A 377 20.37 3.19 15.92
CA LEU A 377 19.09 3.51 15.28
C LEU A 377 18.63 2.39 14.33
N ALA A 378 19.53 1.81 13.55
CA ALA A 378 19.23 0.68 12.67
C ALA A 378 18.76 -0.55 13.47
N ASN A 379 19.44 -0.88 14.58
CA ASN A 379 19.04 -1.96 15.47
C ASN A 379 17.69 -1.71 16.16
N GLN A 380 17.42 -0.49 16.63
CA GLN A 380 16.12 -0.12 17.19
C GLN A 380 14.99 -0.22 16.15
N CYS A 381 15.24 0.25 14.92
CA CYS A 381 14.30 0.11 13.80
C CYS A 381 14.06 -1.37 13.45
N ASN A 382 15.10 -2.20 13.36
CA ASN A 382 14.98 -3.63 13.09
C ASN A 382 14.13 -4.35 14.15
N VAL A 383 14.38 -4.10 15.45
CA VAL A 383 13.60 -4.67 16.55
C VAL A 383 12.14 -4.20 16.49
N ALA A 384 11.90 -2.91 16.23
CA ALA A 384 10.53 -2.37 16.10
C ALA A 384 9.77 -2.97 14.91
N ILE A 385 10.45 -3.17 13.76
CA ILE A 385 9.88 -3.81 12.57
C ILE A 385 9.61 -5.29 12.83
N MET A 386 10.54 -6.04 13.44
CA MET A 386 10.33 -7.46 13.76
C MET A 386 9.14 -7.65 14.70
N ASN A 387 9.06 -6.88 15.78
CA ASN A 387 7.94 -6.92 16.72
C ASN A 387 6.59 -6.60 16.04
N ALA A 388 6.57 -5.65 15.11
CA ALA A 388 5.37 -5.30 14.35
C ALA A 388 4.97 -6.40 13.34
N VAL A 389 5.95 -7.04 12.68
CA VAL A 389 5.72 -8.18 11.76
C VAL A 389 5.23 -9.41 12.53
N GLU A 390 5.78 -9.68 13.71
CA GLU A 390 5.32 -10.76 14.59
C GLU A 390 3.87 -10.52 15.06
N GLU A 391 3.54 -9.29 15.50
CA GLU A 391 2.17 -8.94 15.92
C GLU A 391 1.16 -9.09 14.76
N VAL A 392 1.52 -8.65 13.56
CA VAL A 392 0.67 -8.75 12.37
C VAL A 392 0.52 -10.21 11.91
N THR A 393 1.61 -11.00 11.88
CA THR A 393 1.53 -12.41 11.47
C THR A 393 0.80 -13.27 12.49
N SER A 394 1.04 -13.09 13.80
CA SER A 394 0.29 -13.76 14.87
C SER A 394 -1.21 -13.44 14.81
N THR A 395 -1.57 -12.16 14.66
CA THR A 395 -2.98 -11.73 14.55
C THR A 395 -3.64 -12.25 13.27
N ALA A 396 -2.91 -12.27 12.14
CA ALA A 396 -3.42 -12.84 10.90
C ALA A 396 -3.65 -14.36 11.03
N ILE A 397 -2.68 -15.11 11.57
CA ILE A 397 -2.77 -16.56 11.77
C ILE A 397 -3.99 -16.91 12.65
N ALA A 398 -4.22 -16.19 13.74
CA ALA A 398 -5.39 -16.41 14.59
C ALA A 398 -6.72 -16.21 13.83
N HIS A 399 -6.84 -15.17 13.00
CA HIS A 399 -8.01 -14.98 12.14
C HIS A 399 -8.13 -16.03 11.03
N TYR A 400 -7.02 -16.54 10.48
CA TYR A 400 -7.06 -17.65 9.52
C TYR A 400 -7.54 -18.95 10.20
N GLN A 401 -7.09 -19.24 11.43
CA GLN A 401 -7.51 -20.42 12.20
C GLN A 401 -9.00 -20.38 12.53
N GLU A 402 -9.49 -19.30 13.15
CA GLU A 402 -10.93 -19.11 13.45
C GLU A 402 -11.80 -19.26 12.19
N ARG A 403 -11.38 -18.67 11.07
CA ARG A 403 -12.10 -18.78 9.78
C ARG A 403 -12.12 -20.20 9.24
N VAL A 404 -11.03 -20.96 9.38
CA VAL A 404 -10.99 -22.38 8.97
C VAL A 404 -11.86 -23.24 9.88
N GLU A 405 -11.84 -23.00 11.19
CA GLU A 405 -12.71 -23.70 12.16
C GLU A 405 -14.19 -23.49 11.85
N ILE A 406 -14.63 -22.25 11.63
CA ILE A 406 -16.02 -21.93 11.26
C ILE A 406 -16.45 -22.62 9.95
N LEU A 407 -15.55 -22.71 8.96
CA LEU A 407 -15.81 -23.44 7.72
C LEU A 407 -15.87 -24.96 7.93
N MET A 408 -15.01 -25.51 8.78
CA MET A 408 -15.01 -26.94 9.11
C MET A 408 -16.24 -27.34 9.94
N GLU A 409 -16.65 -26.53 10.93
CA GLU A 409 -17.92 -26.70 11.65
C GLU A 409 -19.10 -26.79 10.66
N ARG A 410 -19.16 -25.86 9.71
CA ARG A 410 -20.21 -25.80 8.68
C ARG A 410 -20.21 -27.04 7.78
N GLU A 411 -19.07 -27.40 7.19
CA GLU A 411 -19.01 -28.55 6.26
C GLU A 411 -19.18 -29.90 6.96
N MET A 412 -18.71 -30.06 8.21
CA MET A 412 -19.01 -31.25 9.02
C MET A 412 -20.52 -31.39 9.27
N MET A 413 -21.21 -30.30 9.62
CA MET A 413 -22.66 -30.32 9.82
C MET A 413 -23.43 -30.57 8.50
N VAL A 414 -22.97 -30.02 7.37
CA VAL A 414 -23.53 -30.33 6.04
C VAL A 414 -23.33 -31.81 5.68
N ALA A 415 -22.15 -32.38 5.93
CA ALA A 415 -21.86 -33.78 5.69
C ALA A 415 -22.69 -34.72 6.58
N ALA A 416 -22.85 -34.38 7.86
CA ALA A 416 -23.71 -35.12 8.79
C ALA A 416 -25.18 -35.09 8.33
N THR A 417 -25.69 -33.92 7.91
CA THR A 417 -27.06 -33.79 7.36
C THR A 417 -27.24 -34.63 6.09
N ARG A 418 -26.24 -34.67 5.21
CA ARG A 418 -26.26 -35.52 3.99
C ARG A 418 -26.32 -37.01 4.36
N ARG A 419 -25.50 -37.47 5.31
CA ARG A 419 -25.48 -38.86 5.78
C ARG A 419 -26.83 -39.28 6.39
N ALA A 420 -27.36 -38.48 7.32
CA ALA A 420 -28.65 -38.74 7.96
C ALA A 420 -29.79 -38.88 6.92
N ARG A 421 -29.80 -38.02 5.89
CA ARG A 421 -30.78 -38.12 4.78
C ARG A 421 -30.61 -39.38 3.93
N THR A 422 -29.38 -39.82 3.65
CA THR A 422 -29.18 -41.09 2.94
C THR A 422 -29.58 -42.31 3.77
N GLU A 423 -29.35 -42.29 5.09
CA GLU A 423 -29.76 -43.35 6.01
C GLU A 423 -31.29 -43.39 6.16
N ALA A 424 -31.95 -42.24 6.31
CA ALA A 424 -33.41 -42.14 6.32
C ALA A 424 -34.06 -42.61 5.00
N ALA A 425 -33.47 -42.27 3.85
CA ALA A 425 -33.94 -42.73 2.54
C ALA A 425 -33.80 -44.25 2.36
N LEU A 426 -32.70 -44.84 2.83
CA LEU A 426 -32.51 -46.30 2.86
C LEU A 426 -33.56 -46.97 3.75
N LEU A 427 -33.80 -46.46 4.95
CA LEU A 427 -34.82 -46.97 5.87
C LEU A 427 -36.25 -46.86 5.30
N ALA A 428 -36.55 -45.79 4.56
CA ALA A 428 -37.82 -45.65 3.84
C ALA A 428 -37.99 -46.74 2.77
N MET A 429 -36.98 -46.96 1.93
CA MET A 429 -37.03 -48.03 0.90
C MET A 429 -37.14 -49.43 1.52
N TYR A 430 -36.44 -49.71 2.63
CA TYR A 430 -36.59 -50.97 3.36
C TYR A 430 -38.00 -51.14 3.95
N LYS A 431 -38.63 -50.07 4.42
CA LYS A 431 -40.01 -50.09 4.93
C LYS A 431 -41.02 -50.36 3.81
N GLU A 432 -40.85 -49.77 2.63
CA GLU A 432 -41.70 -50.04 1.46
C GLU A 432 -41.54 -51.49 0.97
N LEU A 433 -40.30 -52.00 0.89
CA LEU A 433 -40.03 -53.41 0.57
C LEU A 433 -40.68 -54.38 1.58
N ALA A 434 -40.61 -54.08 2.87
CA ALA A 434 -41.24 -54.89 3.92
C ALA A 434 -42.77 -54.90 3.84
N ILE A 435 -43.39 -53.81 3.36
CA ILE A 435 -44.85 -53.73 3.14
C ILE A 435 -45.26 -54.44 1.83
N GLY A 436 -44.46 -54.29 0.77
CA GLY A 436 -44.70 -54.97 -0.51
C GLY A 436 -44.59 -56.50 -0.42
N GLY A 437 -43.69 -57.01 0.44
CA GLY A 437 -43.47 -58.45 0.65
C GLY A 437 -44.64 -59.22 1.29
N VAL A 438 -45.75 -58.55 1.65
CA VAL A 438 -46.95 -59.19 2.22
C VAL A 438 -47.95 -59.62 1.13
N TRP A 439 -47.90 -59.03 -0.07
CA TRP A 439 -48.83 -59.28 -1.17
C TRP A 439 -48.44 -60.48 -2.06
N GLY A 440 -48.05 -61.60 -1.44
CA GLY A 440 -47.48 -62.74 -2.15
C GLY A 440 -47.56 -64.07 -1.42
N ARG A 441 -48.72 -64.37 -0.79
CA ARG A 441 -49.00 -65.68 -0.17
C ARG A 441 -50.49 -66.00 -0.05
N ASP A 442 -51.22 -65.87 -1.16
CA ASP A 442 -52.56 -66.46 -1.34
C ASP A 442 -52.51 -67.35 -2.61
N ASP A 443 -52.14 -68.61 -2.41
CA ASP A 443 -52.33 -69.79 -3.30
C ASP A 443 -52.02 -71.07 -2.48
#